data_AF-A0A959BKL6-F1
#
_entry.id   AF-A0A959BKL6-F1
#
_cell.length_a   1.000
_cell.length_b   1.000
_cell.length_c   1.000
_cell.angle_alpha   90.00
_cell.angle_beta   90.00
_cell.angle_gamma   90.00
#
_symmetry.space_group_name_H-M   'P 1'
#
loop_
_entity.id
_entity.type
_entity.pdbx_description
1 polymer ?
#
loop_
_entity_poly.entity_id
_entity_poly.type
_entity_poly.pdbx_seq_one_letter_code
_entity_poly.pdbx_strand_id
1 'polypeptide(L)'
;MNRSTQLICLTACLSLLFVVCAIPGNAQPIPDKQAVVEQMRLANAYFMKKWPDVGKPIVTNKERASNIWTRGVYYEGLMALYEIDPQPEYYDYAVRWAEFHNWDLRDGDTYTRNADN
;
A
#
# COMPACT_ATOMS: atom_id res chain seq x y z
N MET A 1 44.33 16.86 -26.09
CA MET A 1 44.14 17.44 -24.74
C MET A 1 45.44 17.28 -23.98
N ASN A 2 46.02 18.35 -23.43
CA ASN A 2 47.34 18.24 -22.79
C ASN A 2 47.22 17.63 -21.38
N ARG A 3 48.32 17.04 -20.88
CA ARG A 3 48.38 16.32 -19.60
C ARG A 3 47.95 17.21 -18.42
N SER A 4 48.21 18.51 -18.51
CA SER A 4 47.81 19.50 -17.50
C SER A 4 46.30 19.73 -17.47
N THR A 5 45.63 19.82 -18.63
CA THR A 5 44.17 19.93 -18.72
C THR A 5 43.49 18.67 -18.18
N GLN A 6 44.03 17.48 -18.43
CA GLN A 6 43.49 16.23 -17.87
C GLN A 6 43.62 16.16 -16.35
N LEU A 7 44.75 16.62 -15.80
CA LEU A 7 44.99 16.63 -14.35
C LEU A 7 44.07 17.62 -13.64
N ILE A 8 43.81 18.79 -14.23
CA ILE A 8 42.89 19.81 -13.71
C ILE A 8 41.44 19.30 -13.73
N CYS A 9 41.01 18.65 -14.81
CA CYS A 9 39.67 18.05 -14.87
C CYS A 9 39.51 16.92 -13.85
N LEU A 10 40.52 16.08 -13.66
CA LEU A 10 40.46 14.98 -12.69
C LEU A 10 40.38 15.49 -11.24
N THR A 11 41.17 16.50 -10.88
CA THR A 11 41.11 17.11 -9.54
C THR A 11 39.81 17.86 -9.30
N ALA A 12 39.26 18.55 -10.31
CA ALA A 12 37.95 19.17 -10.24
C ALA A 12 36.81 18.15 -10.05
N CYS A 13 36.85 17.02 -10.77
CA CYS A 13 35.88 15.94 -10.59
C CYS A 13 36.01 15.28 -9.21
N LEU A 14 37.23 15.07 -8.71
CA LEU A 14 37.45 14.45 -7.40
C LEU A 14 36.97 15.36 -6.25
N SER A 15 37.24 16.67 -6.36
CA SER A 15 36.79 17.66 -5.37
C SER A 15 35.27 17.83 -5.38
N LEU A 16 34.62 17.75 -6.55
CA LEU A 16 33.15 17.74 -6.65
C LEU A 16 32.55 16.47 -6.01
N LEU A 17 33.18 15.30 -6.20
CA LEU A 17 32.74 14.05 -5.60
C LEU A 17 32.81 14.08 -4.06
N PHE A 18 33.85 14.70 -3.51
CA PHE A 18 34.02 14.88 -2.06
C PHE A 18 32.96 15.82 -1.45
N VAL A 19 32.57 16.89 -2.16
CA VAL A 19 31.53 17.83 -1.70
C VAL A 19 30.16 17.17 -1.68
N VAL A 20 29.83 16.32 -2.67
CA VAL A 20 28.55 15.60 -2.72
C VAL A 20 28.44 14.55 -1.62
N CYS A 21 29.52 13.85 -1.28
CA CYS A 21 29.53 12.89 -0.16
C CYS A 21 29.47 13.54 1.23
N ALA A 22 29.74 14.84 1.34
CA ALA A 22 29.78 15.56 2.62
C ALA A 22 28.40 16.12 3.04
N ILE A 23 27.36 15.95 2.24
CA ILE A 23 25.99 16.37 2.60
C ILE A 23 25.44 15.33 3.60
N PRO A 24 25.25 15.68 4.89
CA PRO A 24 24.61 14.76 5.82
C PRO A 24 23.18 14.47 5.35
N GLY A 25 22.87 13.19 5.18
CA GLY A 25 21.50 12.76 4.94
C GLY A 25 20.64 13.06 6.16
N ASN A 26 19.70 14.00 6.04
CA ASN A 26 18.70 14.22 7.09
C ASN A 26 17.67 13.09 7.03
N ALA A 27 17.68 12.22 8.03
CA ALA A 27 16.61 11.23 8.20
C ALA A 27 15.33 11.94 8.63
N GLN A 28 14.19 11.54 8.04
CA GLN A 28 12.90 12.07 8.49
C GLN A 28 12.57 11.51 9.88
N PRO A 29 12.02 12.32 10.79
CA PRO A 29 11.59 11.83 12.09
C PRO A 29 10.47 10.80 11.90
N ILE A 30 10.45 9.78 12.77
CA ILE A 30 9.35 8.81 12.81
C ILE A 30 8.08 9.58 13.22
N PRO A 31 6.97 9.51 12.46
CA PRO A 31 5.74 10.18 12.81
C PRO A 31 5.17 9.68 14.15
N ASP A 32 4.42 10.54 14.82
CA ASP A 32 3.66 10.15 16.02
C ASP A 32 2.64 9.05 15.69
N LYS A 33 2.43 8.10 16.62
CA LYS A 33 1.50 6.97 16.42
C LYS A 33 0.09 7.44 16.07
N GLN A 34 -0.43 8.48 16.74
CA GLN A 34 -1.77 9.00 16.47
C GLN A 34 -1.84 9.64 15.09
N ALA A 35 -0.78 10.33 14.66
CA ALA A 35 -0.69 10.88 13.31
C ALA A 35 -0.76 9.77 12.25
N VAL A 36 -0.11 8.62 12.47
CA VAL A 36 -0.21 7.47 11.56
C VAL A 36 -1.63 6.87 11.55
N VAL A 37 -2.24 6.67 12.72
CA VAL A 37 -3.62 6.15 12.82
C VAL A 37 -4.61 7.05 12.10
N GLU A 38 -4.45 8.37 12.21
CA GLU A 38 -5.32 9.32 11.50
C GLU A 38 -5.20 9.20 9.97
N GLN A 39 -4.00 8.98 9.45
CA GLN A 39 -3.81 8.72 8.02
C GLN A 39 -4.42 7.38 7.60
N MET A 40 -4.34 6.34 8.45
CA MET A 40 -4.99 5.05 8.19
C MET A 40 -6.52 5.19 8.12
N ARG A 41 -7.13 5.94 9.05
CA ARG A 41 -8.57 6.27 9.01
C ARG A 41 -8.94 6.99 7.72
N LEU A 42 -8.17 8.01 7.33
CA LEU A 42 -8.42 8.77 6.10
C LEU A 42 -8.40 7.86 4.86
N ALA A 43 -7.39 7.00 4.75
CA ALA A 43 -7.27 6.04 3.66
C ALA A 43 -8.44 5.04 3.64
N ASN A 44 -8.80 4.50 4.81
CA ASN A 44 -9.90 3.55 4.94
C ASN A 44 -11.26 4.19 4.61
N ALA A 45 -11.52 5.39 5.14
CA ALA A 45 -12.73 6.15 4.87
C ALA A 45 -12.90 6.44 3.37
N TYR A 46 -11.82 6.80 2.68
CA TYR A 46 -11.84 6.96 1.22
C TYR A 46 -12.26 5.65 0.53
N PHE A 47 -11.70 4.51 0.94
CA PHE A 47 -12.00 3.23 0.33
C PHE A 47 -13.45 2.80 0.56
N MET A 48 -13.93 2.80 1.81
CA MET A 48 -15.32 2.43 2.14
C MET A 48 -16.33 3.35 1.44
N LYS A 49 -16.03 4.64 1.32
CA LYS A 49 -16.85 5.60 0.57
C LYS A 49 -16.86 5.31 -0.93
N LYS A 50 -15.72 4.91 -1.50
CA LYS A 50 -15.60 4.58 -2.92
C LYS A 50 -16.29 3.26 -3.27
N TRP A 51 -16.34 2.33 -2.32
CA TRP A 51 -16.86 0.99 -2.50
C TRP A 51 -17.94 0.63 -1.47
N PRO A 52 -19.09 1.35 -1.42
CA PRO A 52 -20.12 1.08 -0.43
C PRO A 52 -20.79 -0.29 -0.63
N ASP A 53 -20.88 -0.72 -1.89
CA ASP A 53 -21.31 -2.06 -2.30
C ASP A 53 -20.11 -3.01 -2.24
N VAL A 54 -20.18 -3.96 -1.29
CA VAL A 54 -19.15 -4.96 -1.02
C VAL A 54 -19.08 -6.05 -2.10
N GLY A 55 -20.18 -6.26 -2.84
CA GLY A 55 -20.30 -7.24 -3.91
C GLY A 55 -19.90 -6.69 -5.29
N LYS A 56 -19.61 -5.38 -5.38
CA LYS A 56 -19.37 -4.72 -6.66
C LYS A 56 -18.09 -5.24 -7.32
N PRO A 57 -18.18 -5.80 -8.54
CA PRO A 57 -17.01 -6.25 -9.28
C PRO A 57 -16.14 -5.07 -9.71
N ILE A 58 -14.85 -5.35 -9.89
CA ILE A 58 -13.85 -4.39 -10.36
C ILE A 58 -13.66 -4.58 -11.86
N VAL A 59 -13.93 -3.54 -12.64
CA VAL A 59 -13.73 -3.55 -14.10
C VAL A 59 -12.49 -2.72 -14.43
N THR A 60 -11.47 -3.36 -14.99
CA THR A 60 -10.34 -2.66 -15.62
C THR A 60 -10.26 -3.05 -17.10
N ASN A 61 -9.31 -3.92 -17.46
CA ASN A 61 -9.26 -4.60 -18.77
C ASN A 61 -10.18 -5.83 -18.84
N LYS A 62 -10.53 -6.39 -17.69
CA LYS A 62 -11.50 -7.47 -17.49
C LYS A 62 -12.28 -7.21 -16.21
N GLU A 63 -13.49 -7.77 -16.14
CA GLU A 63 -14.27 -7.82 -14.91
C GLU A 63 -13.64 -8.82 -13.93
N ARG A 64 -13.63 -8.48 -12.65
CA ARG A 64 -13.10 -9.31 -11.57
C ARG A 64 -14.07 -9.26 -10.39
N ALA A 65 -14.32 -10.42 -9.76
CA ALA A 65 -15.20 -10.54 -8.62
C ALA A 65 -14.73 -9.69 -7.41
N SER A 66 -15.65 -9.38 -6.50
CA SER A 66 -15.30 -8.60 -5.29
C SER A 66 -14.56 -9.39 -4.21
N ASN A 67 -14.39 -10.71 -4.36
CA ASN A 67 -13.55 -11.55 -3.50
C ASN A 67 -12.19 -11.94 -4.12
N ILE A 68 -11.70 -11.20 -5.12
CA ILE A 68 -10.31 -11.34 -5.57
C ILE A 68 -9.32 -11.06 -4.44
N TRP A 69 -8.11 -11.62 -4.54
CA TRP A 69 -7.08 -11.51 -3.49
C TRP A 69 -6.78 -10.06 -3.07
N THR A 70 -6.77 -9.11 -4.00
CA THR A 70 -6.49 -7.70 -3.68
C THR A 70 -7.58 -7.08 -2.80
N ARG A 71 -8.83 -7.51 -2.95
CA ARG A 71 -9.93 -7.16 -2.04
C ARG A 71 -9.77 -7.86 -0.70
N GLY A 72 -9.37 -9.13 -0.69
CA GLY A 72 -9.05 -9.86 0.54
C GLY A 72 -8.00 -9.15 1.40
N VAL A 73 -6.87 -8.74 0.80
CA VAL A 73 -5.80 -8.00 1.49
C VAL A 73 -6.29 -6.67 2.08
N TYR A 74 -7.22 -5.99 1.41
CA TYR A 74 -7.86 -4.81 2.00
C TYR A 74 -8.61 -5.15 3.29
N TYR A 75 -9.39 -6.23 3.31
CA TYR A 75 -10.14 -6.63 4.52
C TYR A 75 -9.21 -7.12 5.64
N GLU A 76 -8.09 -7.76 5.33
CA GLU A 76 -7.04 -8.07 6.33
C GLU A 76 -6.51 -6.79 6.99
N GLY A 77 -6.15 -5.78 6.18
CA GLY A 77 -5.72 -4.48 6.68
C GLY A 77 -6.81 -3.74 7.47
N LEU A 78 -8.07 -3.84 7.04
CA LEU A 78 -9.21 -3.27 7.76
C LEU A 78 -9.37 -3.91 9.14
N MET A 79 -9.22 -5.24 9.25
CA MET A 79 -9.33 -5.92 10.53
C MET A 79 -8.14 -5.66 11.45
N ALA A 80 -6.94 -5.50 10.90
CA ALA A 80 -5.78 -5.04 11.67
C ALA A 80 -5.95 -3.60 12.18
N LEU A 81 -6.56 -2.71 11.38
CA LEU A 81 -6.91 -1.36 11.83
C LEU A 81 -7.97 -1.40 12.93
N TYR A 82 -9.01 -2.23 12.77
CA TYR A 82 -10.06 -2.41 13.79
C TYR A 82 -9.50 -2.89 15.14
N GLU A 83 -8.48 -3.76 15.14
CA GLU A 83 -7.83 -4.24 16.37
C GLU A 83 -7.20 -3.09 17.18
N ILE A 84 -6.61 -2.10 16.51
CA ILE A 84 -5.90 -0.99 17.16
C ILE A 84 -6.74 0.29 17.28
N ASP A 85 -7.79 0.43 16.47
CA ASP A 85 -8.71 1.56 16.41
C ASP A 85 -10.15 1.05 16.16
N PRO A 86 -10.83 0.53 17.20
CA PRO A 86 -12.11 -0.14 17.02
C PRO A 86 -13.22 0.82 16.57
N GLN A 87 -13.74 0.58 15.37
CA GLN A 87 -14.93 1.26 14.84
C GLN A 87 -15.92 0.20 14.35
N PRO A 88 -17.18 0.17 14.84
CA PRO A 88 -18.15 -0.88 14.49
C PRO A 88 -18.35 -1.03 12.98
N GLU A 89 -18.34 0.09 12.26
CA GLU A 89 -18.49 0.13 10.80
C GLU A 89 -17.40 -0.66 10.04
N TYR A 90 -16.20 -0.83 10.60
CA TYR A 90 -15.13 -1.61 9.98
C TYR A 90 -15.44 -3.10 10.01
N TYR A 91 -15.88 -3.58 11.19
CA TYR A 91 -16.32 -4.95 11.38
C TYR A 91 -17.55 -5.25 10.52
N ASP A 92 -18.58 -4.40 10.56
CA ASP A 92 -19.81 -4.57 9.79
C ASP A 92 -19.54 -4.59 8.28
N TYR A 93 -18.60 -3.77 7.80
CA TYR A 93 -18.20 -3.75 6.39
C TYR A 93 -17.51 -5.06 5.98
N ALA A 94 -16.64 -5.61 6.82
CA ALA A 94 -15.97 -6.89 6.59
C ALA A 94 -16.95 -8.08 6.65
N VAL A 95 -17.86 -8.11 7.63
CA VAL A 95 -18.87 -9.17 7.77
C VAL A 95 -19.81 -9.18 6.57
N ARG A 96 -20.30 -8.02 6.13
CA ARG A 96 -21.16 -7.96 4.93
C ARG A 96 -20.48 -8.51 3.68
N TRP A 97 -19.18 -8.27 3.52
CA TRP A 97 -18.41 -8.84 2.41
C TRP A 97 -18.30 -10.35 2.51
N ALA A 98 -17.97 -10.87 3.70
CA ALA A 98 -17.88 -12.30 3.93
C ALA A 98 -19.23 -12.99 3.72
N GLU A 99 -20.32 -12.45 4.27
CA GLU A 99 -21.67 -12.96 4.09
C GLU A 99 -22.12 -12.94 2.63
N PHE A 100 -21.87 -11.84 1.89
CA PHE A 100 -22.17 -11.76 0.46
C PHE A 100 -21.49 -12.88 -0.33
N HIS A 101 -20.27 -13.26 0.06
CA HIS A 101 -19.50 -14.33 -0.54
C HIS A 101 -19.73 -15.70 0.12
N ASN A 102 -20.71 -15.85 1.00
CA ASN A 102 -20.99 -17.08 1.75
C ASN A 102 -19.77 -17.65 2.49
N TRP A 103 -18.87 -16.77 2.94
CA TRP A 103 -17.59 -17.12 3.57
C TRP A 103 -16.66 -17.96 2.67
N ASP A 104 -16.88 -17.91 1.36
CA ASP A 104 -16.17 -18.73 0.38
C ASP A 104 -15.01 -17.97 -0.28
N LEU A 105 -14.05 -18.73 -0.77
CA LEU A 105 -12.92 -18.22 -1.53
C LEU A 105 -13.37 -17.81 -2.93
N ARG A 106 -12.47 -17.13 -3.64
CA ARG A 106 -12.70 -16.80 -5.05
C ARG A 106 -12.99 -18.06 -5.87
N ASP A 107 -14.04 -17.97 -6.68
CA ASP A 107 -14.57 -19.03 -7.55
C ASP A 107 -15.08 -20.29 -6.82
N GLY A 108 -15.18 -20.28 -5.48
CA GLY A 108 -15.65 -21.41 -4.68
C GLY A 108 -14.75 -22.65 -4.71
N ASP A 109 -13.55 -22.51 -5.28
CA ASP A 109 -12.59 -23.61 -5.44
C ASP A 109 -11.61 -23.65 -4.26
N THR A 110 -11.74 -24.67 -3.41
CA THR A 110 -10.83 -24.93 -2.28
C THR A 110 -9.41 -25.35 -2.71
N TYR A 111 -9.14 -25.46 -4.02
CA TYR A 111 -7.88 -25.99 -4.56
C TYR A 111 -7.24 -25.08 -5.63
N THR A 112 -7.52 -23.78 -5.62
CA THR A 112 -6.75 -22.86 -6.47
C THR A 112 -5.29 -22.79 -6.01
N ARG A 113 -4.36 -23.00 -6.96
CA ARG A 113 -2.91 -22.85 -6.74
C ARG A 113 -2.36 -21.54 -7.33
N ASN A 114 -3.22 -20.75 -7.95
CA ASN A 114 -2.86 -19.50 -8.59
C ASN A 114 -3.33 -18.35 -7.72
N ALA A 115 -2.41 -17.47 -7.32
CA ALA A 115 -2.75 -16.30 -6.51
C ALA A 115 -3.69 -15.32 -7.24
N ASP A 116 -3.67 -15.31 -8.58
CA ASP A 116 -4.49 -14.43 -9.42
C ASP A 116 -5.84 -15.03 -9.84
N ASN A 117 -6.09 -16.31 -9.52
CA ASN A 117 -7.29 -17.02 -9.96
C ASN A 117 -8.54 -16.41 -9.37
#